data_AF-A0A931THR7-F1
#
_entry.id   AF-A0A931THR7-F1
#
_cell.length_a   1.000
_cell.length_b   1.000
_cell.length_c   1.000
_cell.angle_alpha   90.00
_cell.angle_beta   90.00
_cell.angle_gamma   90.00
#
_symmetry.space_group_name_H-M   'P 1'
#
loop_
_entity.id
_entity.type
_entity.pdbx_description
1 polymer ?
#
loop_
_entity_poly.entity_id
_entity_poly.type
_entity_poly.pdbx_seq_one_letter_code
_entity_poly.pdbx_strand_id
1 'polypeptide(L)'
;MTVRRIVSFASVCAALAALPLFAASAQAPAGQTSGEQRTVWYFYTVKWGYQDEFLDLFQRNHYPVLKEQQKRGRITSIRTYVPTYHGDGRGDWTFAVALTYRDTAAMTGPSGDEEIVRQLYPDQATFRKEEQRRFDILVAHWDVPLNELNLETRKPSR
;
A
#
# COMPACT_ATOMS: atom_id res chain seq x y z
N MET A 1 -55.49 -52.57 1.77
CA MET A 1 -54.59 -53.28 2.71
C MET A 1 -53.18 -52.79 2.45
N THR A 2 -52.69 -51.85 3.25
CA THR A 2 -51.40 -51.18 3.03
C THR A 2 -50.52 -51.48 4.23
N VAL A 3 -49.50 -52.33 4.04
CA VAL A 3 -48.60 -52.78 5.10
C VAL A 3 -47.46 -51.77 5.26
N ARG A 4 -47.33 -51.25 6.48
CA ARG A 4 -46.30 -50.37 7.00
C ARG A 4 -44.99 -51.16 7.15
N ARG A 5 -43.86 -50.69 6.62
CA ARG A 5 -42.53 -51.22 6.93
C ARG A 5 -41.74 -50.19 7.72
N ILE A 6 -41.45 -50.55 8.97
CA ILE A 6 -40.46 -49.92 9.85
C ILE A 6 -39.12 -50.56 9.52
N VAL A 7 -38.06 -49.78 9.30
CA VAL A 7 -36.68 -50.26 9.37
C VAL A 7 -35.87 -49.28 10.21
N SER A 8 -35.24 -49.84 11.23
CA SER A 8 -34.50 -49.17 12.29
C SER A 8 -33.08 -48.79 11.89
N PHE A 9 -32.59 -47.78 12.61
CA PHE A 9 -31.23 -47.26 12.79
C PHE A 9 -30.04 -48.19 12.48
N ALA A 10 -29.02 -47.62 11.85
CA ALA A 10 -27.63 -48.01 12.03
C ALA A 10 -26.76 -46.73 12.22
N SER A 11 -26.33 -46.49 13.45
CA SER A 11 -25.33 -45.46 13.79
C SER A 11 -23.94 -45.96 13.38
N VAL A 12 -23.23 -45.18 12.58
CA VAL A 12 -21.81 -45.40 12.24
C VAL A 12 -20.97 -44.43 13.06
N CYS A 13 -20.09 -44.96 13.90
CA CYS A 13 -19.05 -44.23 14.62
C CYS A 13 -17.66 -44.72 14.18
N ALA A 14 -16.69 -43.79 14.28
CA ALA A 14 -15.23 -43.91 14.16
C ALA A 14 -14.64 -43.79 12.73
N ALA A 15 -13.56 -43.05 12.46
CA ALA A 15 -12.54 -42.46 13.32
C ALA A 15 -11.92 -41.19 12.67
N LEU A 16 -11.74 -40.12 13.44
CA LEU A 16 -10.97 -38.93 13.04
C LEU A 16 -9.51 -39.11 13.50
N ALA A 17 -8.61 -39.32 12.55
CA ALA A 17 -7.16 -39.32 12.79
C ALA A 17 -6.71 -37.90 13.16
N ALA A 18 -6.11 -37.74 14.34
CA ALA A 18 -5.48 -36.50 14.78
C ALA A 18 -4.12 -36.33 14.06
N LEU A 19 -4.09 -35.48 13.03
CA LEU A 19 -2.84 -34.97 12.45
C LEU A 19 -2.34 -33.79 13.31
N PRO A 20 -1.04 -33.71 13.64
CA PRO A 20 -0.50 -32.57 14.36
C PRO A 20 -0.45 -31.37 13.39
N LEU A 21 -1.30 -30.38 13.64
CA LEU A 21 -1.22 -29.07 13.00
C LEU A 21 0.06 -28.38 13.51
N PHE A 22 1.11 -28.38 12.69
CA PHE A 22 2.18 -27.40 12.82
C PHE A 22 1.55 -26.02 12.53
N ALA A 23 1.16 -25.32 13.59
CA ALA A 23 0.75 -23.93 13.49
C ALA A 23 1.99 -23.12 13.06
N ALA A 24 2.07 -22.80 11.77
CA ALA A 24 2.96 -21.76 11.29
C ALA A 24 2.61 -20.48 12.07
N SER A 25 3.50 -20.05 12.96
CA SER A 25 3.35 -18.79 13.67
C SER A 25 3.55 -17.66 12.65
N ALA A 26 2.46 -17.21 12.05
CA ALA A 26 2.46 -15.95 11.34
C ALA A 26 2.85 -14.86 12.34
N GLN A 27 3.99 -14.20 12.11
CA GLN A 27 4.39 -13.06 12.92
C GLN A 27 3.34 -11.98 12.75
N ALA A 28 2.72 -11.55 13.84
CA ALA A 28 1.84 -10.40 13.84
C ALA A 28 2.62 -9.19 13.30
N PRO A 29 1.98 -8.28 12.52
CA PRO A 29 2.62 -7.06 12.08
C PRO A 29 3.22 -6.32 13.28
N ALA A 30 4.38 -5.69 13.09
CA ALA A 30 5.00 -4.88 14.14
C ALA A 30 3.96 -3.91 14.72
N GLY A 31 3.88 -3.83 16.05
CA GLY A 31 2.93 -2.96 16.73
C GLY A 31 3.06 -1.52 16.25
N GLN A 32 1.95 -0.88 15.93
CA GLN A 32 1.93 0.54 15.53
C GLN A 32 2.08 1.40 16.79
N THR A 33 3.15 2.19 16.87
CA THR A 33 3.25 3.27 17.87
C THR A 33 2.28 4.39 17.47
N SER A 34 1.39 4.78 18.39
CA SER A 34 0.57 5.97 18.24
C SER A 34 1.34 7.19 18.78
N GLY A 35 1.30 8.31 18.04
CA GLY A 35 1.89 9.59 18.49
C GLY A 35 3.16 10.05 17.76
N GLU A 36 3.68 9.25 16.83
CA GLU A 36 4.86 9.58 16.02
C GLU A 36 4.47 9.89 14.56
N GLN A 37 5.36 10.58 13.84
CA GLN A 37 5.22 10.77 12.40
C GLN A 37 5.12 9.41 11.69
N ARG A 38 4.33 9.34 10.62
CA ARG A 38 4.06 8.08 9.90
C ARG A 38 4.68 8.13 8.52
N THR A 39 5.63 7.23 8.24
CA THR A 39 6.22 7.13 6.90
C THR A 39 5.54 6.03 6.10
N VAL A 40 5.18 6.35 4.85
CA VAL A 40 4.66 5.39 3.88
C VAL A 40 5.57 5.43 2.65
N TRP A 41 5.92 4.26 2.14
CA TRP A 41 6.59 4.12 0.86
C TRP A 41 5.58 3.72 -0.21
N TYR A 42 5.54 4.50 -1.28
CA TYR A 42 4.70 4.30 -2.45
C TYR A 42 5.58 3.81 -3.57
N PHE A 43 5.36 2.59 -4.03
CA PHE A 43 6.13 1.99 -5.11
C PHE A 43 5.36 1.97 -6.40
N TYR A 44 6.06 2.20 -7.49
CA TYR A 44 5.52 2.19 -8.84
C TYR A 44 6.40 1.33 -9.73
N THR A 45 5.80 0.38 -10.43
CA THR A 45 6.41 -0.32 -11.57
C THR A 45 5.79 0.24 -12.84
N VAL A 46 6.58 0.94 -13.64
CA VAL A 46 6.18 1.58 -14.89
C VAL A 46 6.46 0.65 -16.07
N LYS A 47 5.59 0.68 -17.09
CA LYS A 47 5.80 -0.06 -18.34
C LYS A 47 7.13 0.32 -18.98
N TRP A 48 7.83 -0.67 -19.52
CA TRP A 48 9.12 -0.45 -20.17
C TRP A 48 9.01 0.56 -21.32
N GLY A 49 9.92 1.54 -21.36
CA GLY A 49 9.94 2.61 -22.35
C GLY A 49 9.10 3.84 -21.99
N TYR A 50 8.39 3.83 -20.86
CA TYR A 50 7.52 4.92 -20.41
C TYR A 50 7.99 5.60 -19.11
N GLN A 51 9.19 5.27 -18.62
CA GLN A 51 9.70 5.77 -17.35
C GLN A 51 9.80 7.30 -17.32
N ASP A 52 10.41 7.91 -18.33
CA ASP A 52 10.53 9.37 -18.40
C ASP A 52 9.16 10.05 -18.54
N GLU A 53 8.26 9.51 -19.37
CA GLU A 53 6.87 10.01 -19.47
C GLU A 53 6.17 9.96 -18.10
N PHE A 54 6.33 8.87 -17.36
CA PHE A 54 5.76 8.75 -16.02
C PHE A 54 6.34 9.78 -15.05
N LEU A 55 7.66 9.99 -15.07
CA LEU A 55 8.31 10.99 -14.20
C LEU A 55 7.85 12.41 -14.56
N ASP A 56 7.76 12.75 -15.83
CA ASP A 56 7.26 14.05 -16.30
C ASP A 56 5.81 14.28 -15.87
N LEU A 57 4.94 13.29 -16.04
CA LEU A 57 3.54 13.36 -15.60
C LEU A 57 3.45 13.47 -14.07
N PHE A 58 4.23 12.68 -13.33
CA PHE A 58 4.25 12.73 -11.87
C PHE A 58 4.74 14.10 -11.38
N GLN A 59 5.83 14.62 -11.94
CA GLN A 59 6.41 15.91 -11.56
C GLN A 59 5.49 17.07 -11.91
N ARG A 60 4.84 17.03 -13.06
CA ARG A 60 3.97 18.12 -13.53
C ARG A 60 2.62 18.17 -12.82
N ASN A 61 2.07 17.00 -12.47
CA ASN A 61 0.69 16.89 -12.00
C ASN A 61 0.57 16.45 -10.54
N HIS A 62 1.17 15.31 -10.18
CA HIS A 62 0.98 14.75 -8.84
C HIS A 62 1.86 15.42 -7.78
N TYR A 63 3.12 15.71 -8.10
CA TYR A 63 4.08 16.28 -7.15
C TYR A 63 3.64 17.66 -6.59
N PRO A 64 3.08 18.60 -7.36
CA PRO A 64 2.58 19.86 -6.82
C PRO A 64 1.44 19.67 -5.80
N VAL A 65 0.59 18.65 -5.98
CA VAL A 65 -0.47 18.31 -5.02
C VAL A 65 0.15 17.88 -3.69
N LEU A 66 1.16 17.00 -3.73
CA LEU A 66 1.90 16.57 -2.54
C LEU A 66 2.60 17.77 -1.86
N LYS A 67 3.19 18.68 -2.64
CA LYS A 67 3.83 19.89 -2.11
C LYS A 67 2.83 20.81 -1.41
N GLU A 68 1.62 20.97 -1.93
CA GLU A 68 0.56 21.72 -1.25
C GLU A 68 0.06 21.00 0.02
N GLN A 69 -0.08 19.67 0.01
CA GLN A 69 -0.33 18.92 1.25
C GLN A 69 0.79 19.12 2.29
N GLN A 70 2.05 19.19 1.86
CA GLN A 70 3.18 19.47 2.73
C GLN A 70 3.09 20.89 3.31
N LYS A 71 2.80 21.89 2.48
CA LYS A 71 2.61 23.29 2.90
C LYS A 71 1.45 23.45 3.89
N ARG A 72 0.38 22.67 3.73
CA ARG A 72 -0.78 22.61 4.65
C ARG A 72 -0.49 21.80 5.93
N GLY A 73 0.71 21.25 6.09
CA GLY A 73 1.17 20.55 7.28
C GLY A 73 0.64 19.12 7.43
N ARG A 74 0.03 18.53 6.39
CA ARG A 74 -0.37 17.11 6.38
C ARG A 74 0.86 16.20 6.22
N ILE A 75 1.72 16.56 5.28
CA ILE A 75 2.99 15.89 4.99
C ILE A 75 4.13 16.72 5.61
N THR A 76 5.09 16.07 6.25
CA THR A 76 6.30 16.70 6.80
C THR A 76 7.51 16.52 5.88
N SER A 77 7.60 15.40 5.15
CA SER A 77 8.69 15.09 4.22
C SER A 77 8.18 14.40 2.95
N ILE A 78 8.77 14.76 1.81
CA ILE A 78 8.59 14.11 0.50
C ILE A 78 9.97 13.79 -0.05
N ARG A 79 10.25 12.52 -0.31
CA ARG A 79 11.48 12.09 -0.99
C ARG A 79 11.14 11.11 -2.10
N THR A 80 11.85 11.19 -3.22
CA THR A 80 11.61 10.38 -4.40
C THR A 80 12.87 9.63 -4.78
N TYR A 81 12.72 8.41 -5.28
CA TYR A 81 13.82 7.52 -5.59
C TYR A 81 13.58 6.79 -6.91
N VAL A 82 14.65 6.65 -7.69
CA VAL A 82 14.74 5.66 -8.77
C VAL A 82 15.89 4.71 -8.43
N PRO A 83 15.82 3.43 -8.79
CA PRO A 83 16.97 2.54 -8.63
C PRO A 83 18.13 3.03 -9.49
N THR A 84 19.36 3.02 -8.94
CA THR A 84 20.57 3.31 -9.74
C THR A 84 20.83 2.23 -10.79
N TYR A 85 20.44 0.99 -10.50
CA TYR A 85 20.57 -0.16 -11.39
C TYR A 85 19.23 -0.91 -11.47
N HIS A 86 18.98 -1.58 -12.59
CA HIS A 86 17.83 -2.49 -12.73
C HIS A 86 17.97 -3.68 -11.78
N GLY A 87 16.84 -4.18 -11.28
CA GLY A 87 16.83 -5.39 -10.46
C GLY A 87 16.82 -6.65 -11.33
N ASP A 88 16.58 -7.80 -10.69
CA ASP A 88 16.54 -9.11 -11.36
C ASP A 88 15.17 -9.43 -12.00
N GLY A 89 14.27 -8.44 -12.03
CA GLY A 89 12.93 -8.54 -12.60
C GLY A 89 11.88 -9.15 -11.67
N ARG A 90 12.25 -9.72 -10.52
CA ARG A 90 11.30 -10.37 -9.59
C ARG A 90 10.79 -9.45 -8.48
N GLY A 91 11.40 -8.27 -8.31
CA GLY A 91 11.01 -7.25 -7.33
C GLY A 91 11.17 -5.81 -7.84
N ASP A 92 11.21 -5.65 -9.16
CA ASP A 92 11.57 -4.39 -9.80
C ASP A 92 10.43 -3.36 -9.66
N TRP A 93 10.68 -2.36 -8.84
CA TRP A 93 10.01 -1.08 -8.92
C TRP A 93 10.88 -0.12 -9.74
N THR A 94 10.24 0.82 -10.42
CA THR A 94 10.91 1.81 -11.27
C THR A 94 11.03 3.17 -10.58
N PHE A 95 10.09 3.50 -9.70
CA PHE A 95 10.03 4.76 -8.97
C PHE A 95 9.42 4.53 -7.59
N ALA A 96 9.93 5.22 -6.58
CA ALA A 96 9.37 5.18 -5.24
C ALA A 96 9.28 6.57 -4.63
N VAL A 97 8.26 6.77 -3.78
CA VAL A 97 8.06 7.99 -3.01
C VAL A 97 7.99 7.63 -1.54
N ALA A 98 8.81 8.26 -0.71
CA ALA A 98 8.69 8.21 0.74
C ALA A 98 7.97 9.48 1.22
N LEU A 99 6.75 9.33 1.69
CA LEU A 99 5.99 10.40 2.34
C LEU A 99 6.01 10.17 3.84
N THR A 100 6.37 11.22 4.59
CA THR A 100 6.21 11.24 6.04
C THR A 100 5.04 12.14 6.37
N TYR A 101 4.01 11.59 7.00
CA TYR A 101 2.85 12.28 7.51
C TYR A 101 3.08 12.74 8.94
N ARG A 102 2.46 13.86 9.31
CA ARG A 102 2.57 14.44 10.66
C ARG A 102 2.18 13.46 11.77
N ASP A 103 1.11 12.70 11.54
CA ASP A 103 0.55 11.73 12.49
C ASP A 103 -0.34 10.71 11.75
N THR A 104 -0.88 9.72 12.44
CA THR A 104 -1.76 8.69 11.86
C THR A 104 -3.05 9.28 11.28
N ALA A 105 -3.63 10.31 11.91
CA ALA A 105 -4.86 10.92 11.40
C ALA A 105 -4.60 11.69 10.09
N ALA A 106 -3.43 12.32 9.96
CA ALA A 106 -2.96 12.94 8.74
C ALA A 106 -2.61 11.91 7.66
N MET A 107 -2.30 10.67 8.00
CA MET A 107 -2.06 9.61 7.03
C MET A 107 -3.37 9.02 6.50
N THR A 108 -4.32 8.69 7.38
CA THR A 108 -5.54 7.94 7.02
C THR A 108 -6.77 8.81 6.75
N GLY A 109 -6.77 10.05 7.24
CA GLY A 109 -7.87 10.99 7.05
C GLY A 109 -7.90 11.60 5.63
N PRO A 110 -8.93 12.39 5.29
CA PRO A 110 -9.09 12.97 3.96
C PRO A 110 -7.89 13.84 3.53
N SER A 111 -7.40 13.65 2.30
CA SER A 111 -6.22 14.37 1.79
C SER A 111 -6.48 15.83 1.42
N GLY A 112 -7.73 16.16 1.04
CA GLY A 112 -8.08 17.47 0.50
C GLY A 112 -7.63 17.68 -0.94
N ASP A 113 -7.26 16.61 -1.65
CA ASP A 113 -6.68 16.70 -2.99
C ASP A 113 -7.61 17.34 -4.00
N GLU A 114 -8.92 17.09 -3.93
CA GLU A 114 -9.87 17.69 -4.87
C GLU A 114 -9.86 19.22 -4.82
N GLU A 115 -9.75 19.81 -3.63
CA GLU A 115 -9.64 21.25 -3.47
C GLU A 115 -8.29 21.75 -4.00
N ILE A 116 -7.19 21.07 -3.64
CA ILE A 116 -5.84 21.42 -4.10
C ILE A 116 -5.77 21.38 -5.62
N VAL A 117 -6.26 20.31 -6.25
CA VAL A 117 -6.29 20.11 -7.69
C VAL A 117 -7.09 21.21 -8.38
N ARG A 118 -8.27 21.57 -7.84
CA ARG A 118 -9.09 22.66 -8.39
C ARG A 118 -8.37 24.01 -8.34
N GLN A 119 -7.55 24.25 -7.32
CA GLN A 119 -6.77 25.48 -7.18
C GLN A 119 -5.53 25.50 -8.08
N LEU A 120 -4.83 24.37 -8.21
CA LEU A 120 -3.58 24.29 -8.96
C LEU A 120 -3.79 24.16 -10.48
N TYR A 121 -4.87 23.51 -10.92
CA TYR A 121 -5.07 23.16 -12.34
C TYR A 121 -6.39 23.72 -12.88
N PRO A 122 -6.44 24.97 -13.36
CA PRO A 122 -7.65 25.52 -13.97
C PRO A 122 -8.16 24.70 -15.17
N ASP A 123 -7.24 24.16 -15.98
CA ASP A 123 -7.56 23.21 -17.04
C ASP A 123 -7.70 21.79 -16.50
N GLN A 124 -8.89 21.54 -15.95
CA GLN A 124 -9.26 20.25 -15.38
C GLN A 124 -9.35 19.12 -16.42
N ALA A 125 -9.59 19.45 -17.70
CA ALA A 125 -9.69 18.43 -18.74
C ALA A 125 -8.32 17.85 -19.05
N THR A 126 -7.31 18.71 -19.22
CA THR A 126 -5.92 18.30 -19.43
C THR A 126 -5.39 17.53 -18.22
N PHE A 127 -5.57 18.07 -17.00
CA PHE A 127 -5.11 17.40 -15.78
C PHE A 127 -5.65 15.97 -15.65
N ARG A 128 -6.97 15.78 -15.83
CA ARG A 128 -7.57 14.44 -15.73
C ARG A 128 -7.06 13.48 -16.81
N LYS A 129 -6.91 13.94 -18.05
CA LYS A 129 -6.38 13.13 -19.15
C LYS A 129 -4.96 12.65 -18.84
N GLU A 130 -4.14 13.54 -18.28
CA GLU A 130 -2.75 13.25 -17.97
C GLU A 130 -2.57 12.40 -16.72
N GLU A 131 -3.36 12.61 -15.67
CA GLU A 131 -3.37 11.71 -14.51
C GLU A 131 -3.85 10.32 -14.92
N GLN A 132 -4.88 10.21 -15.76
CA GLN A 132 -5.29 8.92 -16.33
C GLN A 132 -4.13 8.28 -17.07
N ARG A 133 -3.43 9.04 -17.93
CA ARG A 133 -2.27 8.55 -18.67
C ARG A 133 -1.16 8.06 -17.74
N ARG A 134 -0.90 8.76 -16.63
CA ARG A 134 0.09 8.37 -15.61
C ARG A 134 -0.23 7.01 -14.99
N PHE A 135 -1.51 6.70 -14.78
CA PHE A 135 -1.94 5.38 -14.32
C PHE A 135 -1.94 4.33 -15.42
N ASP A 136 -2.31 4.69 -16.66
CA ASP A 136 -2.34 3.76 -17.80
C ASP A 136 -0.98 3.16 -18.12
N ILE A 137 0.11 3.85 -17.80
CA ILE A 137 1.49 3.41 -18.02
C ILE A 137 2.10 2.68 -16.82
N LEU A 138 1.32 2.42 -15.76
CA LEU A 138 1.75 1.54 -14.67
C LEU A 138 1.49 0.07 -15.00
N VAL A 139 2.38 -0.77 -14.49
CA VAL A 139 2.23 -2.22 -14.37
C VAL A 139 1.71 -2.57 -12.98
N ALA A 140 2.25 -1.93 -11.95
CA ALA A 140 1.85 -2.14 -10.57
C ALA A 140 2.09 -0.88 -9.71
N HIS A 141 1.31 -0.78 -8.64
CA HIS A 141 1.46 0.22 -7.60
C HIS A 141 1.06 -0.38 -6.26
N TRP A 142 1.86 -0.15 -5.23
CA TRP A 142 1.52 -0.58 -3.87
C TRP A 142 2.12 0.37 -2.83
N ASP A 143 1.42 0.44 -1.70
CA ASP A 143 1.74 1.33 -0.59
C ASP A 143 2.16 0.51 0.62
N VAL A 144 3.24 0.92 1.27
CA VAL A 144 3.83 0.23 2.41
C VAL A 144 3.94 1.21 3.58
N PRO A 145 2.93 1.27 4.45
CA PRO A 145 3.04 1.99 5.71
C PRO A 145 4.11 1.34 6.60
N LEU A 146 5.07 2.14 7.05
CA LEU A 146 6.21 1.67 7.83
C LEU A 146 5.98 1.93 9.33
N ASN A 147 6.50 1.03 10.15
CA ASN A 147 6.74 1.29 11.57
C ASN A 147 8.23 1.52 11.75
N GLU A 148 8.60 2.60 12.42
CA GLU A 148 9.99 2.83 12.78
C GLU A 148 10.43 1.78 13.81
N LEU A 149 11.56 1.13 13.54
CA LEU A 149 12.15 0.16 14.45
C LEU A 149 13.43 0.74 15.02
N ASN A 150 13.36 1.18 16.28
CA ASN A 150 14.55 1.62 17.00
C ASN A 150 15.32 0.40 17.54
N LEU A 151 16.47 0.11 16.92
CA LEU A 151 17.32 -1.02 17.32
C LEU A 151 18.12 -0.76 18.61
N GLU A 152 18.29 0.50 19.02
CA GLU A 152 18.93 0.84 20.30
C GLU A 152 18.04 0.46 21.49
N THR A 153 16.71 0.48 21.31
CA THR A 153 15.74 0.12 22.37
C THR A 153 15.15 -1.28 22.20
N ARG A 154 15.30 -1.91 21.03
CA ARG A 154 14.81 -3.26 20.75
C ARG A 154 15.56 -4.31 21.58
N LYS A 155 14.83 -5.10 22.37
CA LYS A 155 15.39 -6.25 23.12
C LYS A 155 15.34 -7.53 22.27
N PRO A 156 16.47 -8.17 21.93
CA PRO A 156 16.45 -9.44 21.22
C PRO A 156 15.96 -10.57 22.14
N SER A 157 15.11 -11.47 21.62
CA SER A 157 14.83 -12.75 22.28
C SER A 157 16.00 -13.70 22.06
N ARG A 158 16.50 -14.31 23.13
CA ARG A 158 17.39 -15.48 23.06
C ARG A 158 16.56 -16.75 23.04
#